data_AF-A0A7S0C8D3-F1
#
_entry.id   AF-A0A7S0C8D3-F1
#
_cell.length_a   1.000
_cell.length_b   1.000
_cell.length_c   1.000
_cell.angle_alpha   90.00
_cell.angle_beta   90.00
_cell.angle_gamma   90.00
#
_symmetry.space_group_name_H-M   'P 1'
#
loop_
_entity.id
_entity.type
_entity.pdbx_description
1 polymer ?
#
loop_
_entity_poly.entity_id
_entity_poly.type
_entity_poly.pdbx_seq_one_letter_code
_entity_poly.pdbx_strand_id
1 'polypeptide(L)'
;ENAFNKQVMQNLQNDFRGAVDLEIKVIDRTALILDIFAQHAKTREGKLQVDLALHEYRKPRLTKMWTHLERQSGAGGVGLRGPGESQLEIDKRLLRDRIIVLKRKIDEVQKQRNLHRKGRENL
;
A
#
# COMPACT_ATOMS: atom_id res chain seq x y z
N GLU A 1 5.27 3.53 7.49
CA GLU A 1 5.46 4.92 7.00
C GLU A 1 6.95 5.15 6.79
N ASN A 2 7.38 5.86 5.74
CA ASN A 2 8.81 6.10 5.51
C ASN A 2 9.36 7.20 6.41
N ALA A 3 10.62 7.11 6.82
CA ALA A 3 11.28 8.11 7.69
C ALA A 3 11.15 9.55 7.18
N PHE A 4 11.23 9.79 5.87
CA PHE A 4 10.99 11.11 5.27
C PHE A 4 9.54 11.58 5.45
N ASN A 5 8.56 10.70 5.22
CA ASN A 5 7.15 11.02 5.46
C ASN A 5 6.89 11.20 6.96
N LYS A 6 7.53 10.41 7.82
CA LYS A 6 7.45 10.56 9.27
C LYS A 6 8.00 11.92 9.71
N GLN A 7 9.15 12.34 9.19
CA GLN A 7 9.74 13.66 9.46
C GLN A 7 8.85 14.80 8.97
N VAL A 8 8.35 14.73 7.74
CA VAL A 8 7.44 15.74 7.18
C VAL A 8 6.12 15.77 7.95
N MET A 9 5.53 14.62 8.29
CA MET A 9 4.31 14.54 9.10
C MET A 9 4.53 15.09 10.51
N GLN A 10 5.68 14.82 11.12
CA GLN A 10 6.03 15.29 12.46
C GLN A 10 6.28 16.80 12.47
N ASN A 11 6.93 17.34 11.44
CA ASN A 11 7.10 18.78 11.26
C ASN A 11 5.75 19.47 11.03
N LEU A 12 4.90 18.94 10.14
CA LEU A 12 3.55 19.47 9.92
C LEU A 12 2.70 19.38 11.19
N GLN A 13 2.74 18.27 11.94
CA GLN A 13 2.06 18.15 13.23
C GLN A 13 2.52 19.22 14.23
N ASN A 14 3.81 19.51 14.28
CA ASN A 14 4.36 20.55 15.16
C ASN A 14 3.92 21.96 14.71
N ASP A 15 3.88 22.23 13.40
CA ASP A 15 3.41 23.52 12.86
C ASP A 15 1.93 23.78 13.17
N PHE A 16 1.09 22.74 13.13
CA PHE A 16 -0.34 22.88 13.46
C PHE A 16 -0.64 22.89 14.96
N ARG A 17 0.25 22.34 15.81
CA ARG A 17 0.14 22.39 17.28
C ARG A 17 0.24 23.80 17.85
N GLY A 18 0.87 24.75 17.14
CA GLY A 18 1.01 26.13 17.60
C GLY A 18 -0.28 26.97 17.56
N ALA A 19 -1.31 26.52 16.85
CA ALA A 19 -2.54 27.28 16.63
C ALA A 19 -3.77 26.73 17.39
N VAL A 20 -3.77 25.45 17.77
CA VAL A 20 -4.91 24.80 18.42
C VAL A 20 -4.40 23.64 19.28
N ASP A 21 -4.89 23.53 20.52
CA ASP A 21 -4.57 22.47 21.49
C ASP A 21 -5.22 21.11 21.12
N LEU A 22 -5.27 20.79 19.82
CA LEU A 22 -5.86 19.59 19.27
C LEU A 22 -4.79 18.70 18.66
N GLU A 23 -4.87 17.40 18.94
CA GLU A 23 -4.03 16.40 18.30
C GLU A 23 -4.48 16.21 16.84
N ILE A 24 -3.76 16.85 15.91
CA ILE A 24 -4.10 16.82 14.48
C ILE A 24 -3.38 15.63 13.83
N LYS A 25 -4.18 14.72 13.25
CA LYS A 25 -3.67 13.58 12.47
C LYS A 25 -3.35 14.04 11.05
N VAL A 26 -2.08 14.01 10.67
CA VAL A 26 -1.64 14.30 9.29
C VAL A 26 -1.59 12.99 8.49
N ILE A 27 -2.22 12.97 7.32
CA ILE A 27 -2.32 11.79 6.46
C ILE A 27 -1.88 12.18 5.04
N ASP A 28 -1.15 11.28 4.38
CA ASP A 28 -0.77 11.45 2.98
C ASP A 28 -2.01 11.45 2.07
N ARG A 29 -2.06 12.34 1.08
CA ARG A 29 -3.18 12.48 0.14
C ARG A 29 -3.54 11.14 -0.52
N THR A 30 -2.53 10.37 -0.93
CA THR A 30 -2.75 9.08 -1.58
C THR A 30 -3.41 8.07 -0.64
N ALA A 31 -2.98 8.02 0.63
CA ALA A 31 -3.61 7.17 1.63
C ALA A 31 -5.07 7.55 1.87
N LEU A 32 -5.35 8.86 2.00
CA LEU A 32 -6.73 9.34 2.16
C LEU A 32 -7.62 8.96 0.97
N ILE A 33 -7.13 9.12 -0.26
CA ILE A 33 -7.88 8.72 -1.46
C ILE A 33 -8.16 7.22 -1.46
N LEU A 34 -7.17 6.39 -1.12
CA LEU A 34 -7.34 4.95 -1.05
C LEU A 34 -8.34 4.53 0.04
N ASP A 35 -8.35 5.19 1.20
CA ASP A 35 -9.33 4.96 2.26
C ASP A 35 -10.75 5.33 1.80
N ILE A 36 -10.91 6.48 1.13
CA ILE A 36 -12.19 6.87 0.54
C ILE A 36 -12.63 5.82 -0.48
N PHE A 37 -11.76 5.37 -1.37
CA PHE A 37 -12.10 4.34 -2.36
C PHE A 37 -12.46 3.01 -1.70
N ALA A 38 -11.76 2.61 -0.64
CA ALA A 38 -12.09 1.40 0.12
C ALA A 38 -13.49 1.46 0.73
N GLN A 39 -13.89 2.61 1.28
CA GLN A 39 -15.24 2.81 1.82
C GLN A 39 -16.33 2.75 0.75
N HIS A 40 -16.03 3.19 -0.48
CA HIS A 40 -17.00 3.25 -1.57
C HIS A 40 -17.00 2.01 -2.49
N ALA A 41 -16.00 1.13 -2.38
CA ALA A 41 -15.86 -0.08 -3.20
C ALA A 41 -16.90 -1.15 -2.83
N LYS A 42 -18.11 -1.04 -3.41
CA LYS A 42 -19.20 -2.00 -3.17
C LYS A 42 -19.13 -3.25 -4.03
N THR A 43 -18.64 -3.14 -5.27
CA THR A 43 -18.57 -4.26 -6.23
C THR A 43 -17.32 -5.11 -6.05
N ARG A 44 -17.37 -6.37 -6.52
CA ARG A 44 -16.18 -7.25 -6.53
C ARG A 44 -15.02 -6.63 -7.31
N GLU A 45 -15.31 -6.03 -8.46
CA GLU A 45 -14.32 -5.33 -9.29
C GLU A 45 -13.66 -4.16 -8.53
N GLY A 46 -14.47 -3.30 -7.92
CA GLY A 46 -13.99 -2.14 -7.18
C GLY A 46 -13.11 -2.55 -5.99
N LYS A 47 -13.51 -3.57 -5.23
CA LYS A 47 -12.71 -4.09 -4.12
C LYS A 47 -11.35 -4.61 -4.57
N LEU A 48 -11.31 -5.35 -5.69
CA LEU A 48 -10.06 -5.85 -6.27
C LEU A 48 -9.14 -4.71 -6.74
N GLN A 49 -9.69 -3.66 -7.35
CA GLN A 49 -8.94 -2.49 -7.79
C GLN A 49 -8.35 -1.71 -6.61
N VAL A 50 -9.13 -1.51 -5.53
CA VAL A 50 -8.63 -0.86 -4.31
C VAL A 50 -7.54 -1.69 -3.65
N ASP A 51 -7.73 -3.00 -3.53
CA ASP A 51 -6.71 -3.91 -2.99
C ASP A 51 -5.41 -3.83 -3.79
N LEU A 52 -5.50 -3.84 -5.12
CA LEU A 52 -4.35 -3.70 -6.00
C LEU A 52 -3.62 -2.37 -5.75
N ALA A 53 -4.36 -1.27 -5.75
CA ALA A 53 -3.81 0.06 -5.52
C ALA A 53 -3.14 0.19 -4.15
N LEU A 54 -3.70 -0.43 -3.12
CA LEU A 54 -3.12 -0.47 -1.77
C LEU A 54 -1.78 -1.23 -1.75
N HIS A 55 -1.67 -2.33 -2.49
CA HIS A 55 -0.42 -3.09 -2.59
C HIS A 55 0.65 -2.33 -3.38
N GLU A 56 0.28 -1.69 -4.48
CA GLU A 56 1.19 -0.85 -5.27
C GLU A 56 1.68 0.37 -4.48
N TYR A 57 0.81 1.00 -3.68
CA TYR A 57 1.16 2.10 -2.77
C TYR A 57 2.14 1.68 -1.65
N ARG A 58 1.97 0.46 -1.11
CA ARG A 58 2.82 -0.08 -0.04
C ARG A 58 4.19 -0.56 -0.53
N LYS A 59 4.29 -1.06 -1.76
CA LYS A 59 5.52 -1.60 -2.37
C LYS A 59 6.78 -0.71 -2.17
N PRO A 60 6.79 0.59 -2.54
CA PRO A 60 7.97 1.44 -2.35
C PRO A 60 8.21 1.85 -0.89
N ARG A 61 7.23 1.65 0.00
CA ARG A 61 7.31 2.01 1.42
C ARG A 61 7.87 0.89 2.29
N LEU A 62 7.72 -0.38 1.88
CA LEU A 62 8.35 -1.52 2.54
C LEU A 62 9.87 -1.40 2.63
N THR A 63 10.53 -1.09 1.51
CA THR A 63 12.00 -0.94 1.45
C THR A 63 12.52 0.11 2.43
N LYS A 64 11.85 1.27 2.50
CA LYS A 64 12.29 2.40 3.34
C LYS A 64 11.93 2.21 4.82
N MET A 65 10.93 1.38 5.15
CA MET A 65 10.65 0.97 6.53
C MET A 65 11.73 0.00 7.04
N TRP A 66 12.16 -0.95 6.20
CA TRP A 66 13.26 -1.87 6.50
C TRP A 66 14.59 -1.15 6.75
N THR A 67 14.93 -0.11 5.97
CA THR A 67 16.14 0.69 6.23
C THR A 67 16.14 1.39 7.60
N HIS A 68 14.95 1.64 8.17
CA HIS A 68 14.83 2.24 9.51
C HIS A 68 14.98 1.17 10.60
N LEU A 69 14.44 -0.04 10.35
CA LEU A 69 14.58 -1.21 11.23
C LEU A 69 16.04 -1.65 11.34
N GLU A 70 16.78 -1.74 10.23
CA GLU A 70 18.22 -2.06 10.25
C GLU A 70 19.02 -1.05 11.07
N ARG A 71 18.67 0.23 11.01
CA ARG A 71 19.33 1.29 11.80
C ARG A 71 18.95 1.26 13.28
N GLN A 72 17.69 1.00 13.61
CA GLN A 72 17.21 0.93 15.00
C GLN A 72 17.70 -0.34 15.71
N SER A 73 17.98 -1.40 14.96
CA SER A 73 18.56 -2.65 15.47
C SER A 73 20.05 -2.51 15.86
N GLY A 74 20.67 -1.36 15.58
CA GLY A 74 21.89 -0.90 16.25
C GLY A 74 23.03 -1.90 16.35
N ALA A 75 23.42 -2.58 15.26
CA ALA A 75 24.70 -3.28 15.16
C ALA A 75 24.81 -3.98 13.79
N GLY A 76 26.04 -4.16 13.31
CA GLY A 76 26.35 -5.26 12.39
C GLY A 76 26.02 -6.61 13.04
N GLY A 77 24.75 -6.99 13.01
CA GLY A 77 24.22 -8.24 13.53
C GLY A 77 24.65 -9.42 12.67
N VAL A 78 25.88 -9.87 12.91
CA VAL A 78 26.38 -11.23 12.67
C VAL A 78 25.33 -12.24 13.13
N GLY A 79 24.44 -12.67 12.23
CA GLY A 79 23.34 -13.57 12.59
C GLY A 79 22.45 -14.03 11.43
N LEU A 80 22.41 -13.33 10.30
CA LEU A 80 21.67 -13.75 9.09
C LEU A 80 22.46 -14.74 8.19
N ARG A 81 23.36 -15.55 8.76
CA ARG A 81 23.94 -16.71 8.05
C ARG A 81 22.94 -17.86 8.07
N GLY A 82 21.91 -17.74 7.24
CA GLY A 82 20.88 -18.73 6.94
C GLY A 82 20.11 -18.28 5.69
N PRO A 83 19.54 -19.22 4.92
CA PRO A 83 19.65 -19.34 3.46
C PRO A 83 19.47 -18.03 2.69
N GLY A 84 20.56 -17.56 2.07
CA GLY A 84 20.74 -16.65 0.90
C GLY A 84 19.81 -15.46 0.58
N GLU A 85 18.55 -15.48 0.96
CA GLU A 85 17.53 -14.49 0.64
C GLU A 85 17.16 -13.68 1.88
N SER A 86 17.20 -12.36 1.77
CA SER A 86 16.82 -11.47 2.87
C SER A 86 15.30 -11.51 3.12
N GLN A 87 14.88 -11.34 4.37
CA GLN A 87 13.45 -11.22 4.72
C GLN A 87 12.75 -10.11 3.90
N LEU A 88 13.45 -9.02 3.59
CA LEU A 88 12.97 -7.96 2.70
C LEU A 88 12.69 -8.47 1.27
N GLU A 89 13.50 -9.38 0.74
CA GLU A 89 13.29 -9.99 -0.57
C GLU A 89 12.08 -10.93 -0.58
N ILE A 90 11.90 -11.70 0.50
CA ILE A 90 10.71 -12.55 0.70
C ILE A 90 9.45 -11.68 0.71
N ASP A 91 9.42 -10.61 1.52
CA ASP A 91 8.28 -9.69 1.59
C ASP A 91 7.97 -9.04 0.22
N LYS A 92 9.01 -8.62 -0.50
CA LYS A 92 8.87 -8.07 -1.86
C LYS A 92 8.31 -9.10 -2.84
N ARG A 93 8.74 -10.36 -2.74
CA ARG A 93 8.24 -11.46 -3.57
C ARG A 93 6.76 -11.71 -3.29
N LEU A 94 6.39 -11.90 -2.02
CA LEU A 94 5.00 -12.11 -1.61
C LEU A 94 4.08 -10.97 -2.09
N LEU A 95 4.52 -9.72 -1.96
CA LEU A 95 3.76 -8.57 -2.43
C LEU A 95 3.62 -8.56 -3.96
N ARG A 96 4.69 -8.89 -4.69
CA ARG A 96 4.66 -9.00 -6.16
C ARG A 96 3.70 -10.10 -6.62
N ASP A 97 3.75 -11.26 -6.00
CA ASP A 97 2.90 -12.39 -6.33
C ASP A 97 1.43 -12.04 -6.08
N ARG A 98 1.15 -11.34 -4.98
CA ARG A 98 -0.19 -10.84 -4.68
C ARG A 98 -0.69 -9.85 -5.73
N ILE A 99 0.15 -8.92 -6.18
CA ILE A 99 -0.19 -7.99 -7.29
C ILE A 99 -0.54 -8.77 -8.56
N ILE A 100 0.24 -9.80 -8.92
CA ILE A 100 0.00 -10.61 -10.12
C ILE A 100 -1.37 -11.30 -10.02
N VAL A 101 -1.68 -11.91 -8.86
CA VAL A 101 -2.97 -12.56 -8.62
C VAL A 101 -4.13 -11.56 -8.71
N LEU A 102 -3.98 -10.37 -8.13
CA LEU A 102 -5.02 -9.34 -8.18
C LEU A 102 -5.28 -8.85 -9.60
N LYS A 103 -4.23 -8.62 -10.41
CA LYS A 103 -4.36 -8.23 -11.82
C LYS A 103 -5.13 -9.28 -12.62
N ARG A 104 -4.79 -10.57 -12.47
CA ARG A 104 -5.52 -11.67 -13.13
C ARG A 104 -7.00 -11.69 -12.76
N LYS A 105 -7.33 -11.53 -11.47
CA LYS A 105 -8.73 -11.49 -11.00
C LYS A 105 -9.50 -10.29 -11.56
N ILE A 106 -8.85 -9.13 -11.71
CA ILE A 106 -9.46 -7.96 -12.34
C ILE A 106 -9.76 -8.25 -13.81
N ASP A 107 -8.81 -8.83 -14.54
CA ASP A 107 -9.01 -9.18 -15.96
C ASP A 107 -10.19 -10.14 -16.15
N GLU A 108 -10.34 -11.13 -15.27
CA GLU A 108 -11.48 -12.05 -15.26
C GLU A 108 -12.81 -11.32 -15.05
N VAL A 109 -12.87 -10.42 -14.05
CA VAL A 109 -14.08 -9.65 -13.77
C VAL A 109 -14.42 -8.70 -14.92
N GLN A 110 -13.43 -8.08 -15.54
CA GLN A 110 -13.61 -7.22 -16.72
C GLN A 110 -14.16 -8.00 -17.92
N LYS A 111 -13.65 -9.20 -18.19
CA LYS A 111 -14.19 -10.09 -19.23
C LYS A 111 -15.67 -10.40 -19.01
N GLN A 112 -16.04 -10.78 -17.78
CA GLN A 112 -17.45 -11.05 -17.44
C GLN A 112 -18.33 -9.82 -17.61
N ARG A 113 -17.88 -8.66 -17.14
CA ARG A 113 -18.59 -7.38 -17.29
C ARG A 113 -18.81 -7.01 -18.76
N ASN A 114 -17.82 -7.23 -19.61
CA ASN A 114 -17.91 -6.96 -21.04
C ASN A 114 -18.92 -7.88 -21.75
N LEU A 115 -18.98 -9.17 -21.39
CA LEU A 115 -19.99 -10.10 -21.91
C LEU A 115 -21.41 -9.64 -21.54
N HIS A 116 -21.63 -9.28 -20.28
CA HIS A 116 -22.93 -8.76 -19.80
C HIS A 116 -23.31 -7.41 -20.43
N ARG A 117 -22.35 -6.63 -20.89
CA ARG A 117 -22.62 -5.37 -21.61
C ARG A 117 -23.05 -5.66 -23.05
N LYS A 118 -22.33 -6.52 -23.77
CA LYS A 118 -22.69 -6.90 -25.16
C LYS A 118 -24.09 -7.51 -25.25
N GLY A 119 -24.49 -8.33 -24.27
CA GLY A 119 -25.85 -8.87 -24.21
C GLY A 119 -26.96 -7.82 -24.07
N ARG A 120 -26.63 -6.60 -23.62
CA ARG A 120 -27.56 -5.47 -23.51
C ARG A 120 -27.54 -4.52 -24.71
N GLU A 121 -26.50 -4.58 -25.55
CA GLU A 121 -26.43 -3.82 -26.81
C GLU A 121 -27.22 -4.50 -27.95
N ASN A 122 -27.54 -5.79 -27.81
CA ASN A 122 -28.30 -6.57 -28.79
C ASN A 122 -29.80 -6.73 -28.42
N LEU A 123 -30.30 -5.92 -27.48
CA LEU A 123 -31.72 -5.80 -27.09
C LEU A 123 -32.24 -4.43 -27.53
#